data_AF-X1Q6U4-F1
#
_entry.id   AF-X1Q6U4-F1
#
_cell.length_a   1.000
_cell.length_b   1.000
_cell.length_c   1.000
_cell.angle_alpha   90.00
_cell.angle_beta   90.00
_cell.angle_gamma   90.00
#
_symmetry.space_group_name_H-M   'P 1'
#
loop_
_entity.id
_entity.type
_entity.pdbx_description
1 polymer ?
#
loop_
_entity_poly.entity_id
_entity_poly.type
_entity_poly.pdbx_seq_one_letter_code
_entity_poly.pdbx_strand_id
1 'polypeptide(L)'
;MELENAKKIADEVIKRLSPYCQRIEVAGSIRRQKAIVHDIDMVLIPSDLWDLESEVLALARPFHPKLSGEKLKRFDYRGAQIDLYYASPETWATLLLIRTGSKENNIRLCTLAKKKGWHLAASGDGLFNERGERIAGDSEISIYNALGLPY
;
A
#
# COMPACT_ATOMS: atom_id res chain seq x y z
N MET A 1 -11.12 4.67 14.67
CA MET A 1 -11.11 6.15 14.68
C MET A 1 -11.96 6.66 13.53
N GLU A 2 -12.52 7.86 13.64
CA GLU A 2 -13.29 8.49 12.55
C GLU A 2 -12.38 8.87 11.37
N LEU A 3 -12.91 8.79 10.15
CA LEU A 3 -12.20 9.07 8.90
C LEU A 3 -11.48 10.43 8.89
N GLU A 4 -12.15 11.48 9.38
CA GLU A 4 -11.59 12.84 9.40
C GLU A 4 -10.35 12.93 10.28
N ASN A 5 -10.38 12.27 11.44
CA ASN A 5 -9.21 12.20 12.31
C ASN A 5 -8.09 11.37 11.68
N ALA A 6 -8.43 10.25 11.03
CA ALA A 6 -7.46 9.42 10.34
C ALA A 6 -6.76 10.17 9.21
N LYS A 7 -7.50 10.96 8.42
CA LYS A 7 -6.93 11.82 7.36
C LYS A 7 -5.93 12.82 7.90
N LYS A 8 -6.25 13.51 9.00
CA LYS A 8 -5.33 14.46 9.64
C LYS A 8 -4.02 13.80 10.07
N ILE A 9 -4.10 12.61 10.69
CA ILE A 9 -2.89 11.86 11.09
C ILE A 9 -2.11 11.42 9.84
N ALA A 10 -2.80 10.95 8.80
CA ALA A 10 -2.16 10.54 7.55
C ALA A 10 -1.44 11.71 6.85
N ASP A 11 -2.06 12.88 6.79
CA ASP A 11 -1.48 14.08 6.18
C ASP A 11 -0.22 14.55 6.92
N GLU A 12 -0.20 14.46 8.25
CA GLU A 12 1.00 14.76 9.04
C GLU A 12 2.14 13.80 8.77
N VAL A 13 1.84 12.50 8.70
CA VAL A 13 2.86 11.48 8.35
C VAL A 13 3.36 11.69 6.92
N ILE A 14 2.47 11.92 5.95
CA ILE A 14 2.87 12.23 4.57
C ILE A 14 3.76 13.47 4.53
N LYS A 15 3.39 14.56 5.20
CA LYS A 15 4.17 15.79 5.21
C LYS A 15 5.60 15.59 5.72
N ARG A 16 5.79 14.68 6.68
CA ARG A 16 7.10 14.35 7.23
C ARG A 16 7.91 13.40 6.33
N LEU A 17 7.25 12.44 5.69
CA LEU A 17 7.92 11.40 4.91
C LEU A 17 8.11 11.75 3.43
N SER A 18 7.21 12.55 2.84
CA SER A 18 7.24 12.87 1.41
C SER A 18 8.55 13.52 0.91
N PRO A 19 9.30 14.32 1.69
CA PRO A 19 10.60 14.83 1.24
C PRO A 19 11.62 13.74 0.89
N TYR A 20 11.46 12.53 1.44
CA TYR A 20 12.36 11.39 1.27
C TYR A 20 11.78 10.31 0.35
N CYS A 21 10.65 10.61 -0.31
CA CYS A 21 9.96 9.70 -1.19
C CYS A 21 9.85 10.29 -2.60
N GLN A 22 10.14 9.46 -3.62
CA GLN A 22 9.73 9.77 -4.98
C GLN A 22 8.19 9.85 -5.08
N ARG A 23 7.49 8.98 -4.32
CA ARG A 23 6.03 8.94 -4.25
C ARG A 23 5.56 8.38 -2.91
N ILE A 24 4.46 8.89 -2.39
CA ILE A 24 3.77 8.35 -1.22
C ILE A 24 2.26 8.57 -1.38
N GLU A 25 1.44 7.56 -1.06
CA GLU A 25 -0.01 7.64 -1.19
C GLU A 25 -0.70 6.86 -0.08
N VAL A 26 -1.79 7.41 0.46
CA VAL A 26 -2.65 6.71 1.42
C VAL A 26 -3.43 5.61 0.71
N ALA A 27 -3.42 4.41 1.28
CA ALA A 27 -4.17 3.26 0.80
C ALA A 27 -5.28 2.89 1.80
N GLY A 28 -5.60 1.59 1.88
CA GLY A 28 -6.43 1.06 2.94
C GLY A 28 -7.83 1.65 3.01
N SER A 29 -8.36 1.66 4.23
CA SER A 29 -9.74 2.09 4.50
C SER A 29 -9.96 3.60 4.29
N ILE A 30 -8.92 4.42 4.44
CA ILE A 30 -8.97 5.86 4.16
C ILE A 30 -9.19 6.11 2.67
N ARG A 31 -8.43 5.46 1.78
CA ARG A 31 -8.62 5.60 0.32
C ARG A 31 -10.01 5.17 -0.12
N ARG A 32 -10.59 4.16 0.56
CA ARG A 32 -11.98 3.70 0.36
C ARG A 32 -13.06 4.56 1.05
N GLN A 33 -12.70 5.66 1.72
CA GLN A 33 -13.60 6.55 2.46
C GLN A 33 -14.49 5.82 3.49
N LYS A 34 -13.96 4.81 4.19
CA LYS A 34 -14.70 4.15 5.28
C LYS A 34 -14.85 5.12 6.45
N ALA A 35 -16.06 5.24 6.99
CA ALA A 35 -16.35 6.12 8.13
C ALA A 35 -15.48 5.79 9.35
N ILE A 36 -15.31 4.49 9.64
CA ILE A 36 -14.44 3.98 10.70
C ILE A 36 -13.17 3.40 10.10
N VAL A 37 -12.04 3.92 10.56
CA VAL A 37 -10.67 3.52 10.20
C VAL A 37 -10.01 2.81 11.38
N HIS A 38 -9.39 1.66 11.14
CA HIS A 38 -8.71 0.88 12.17
C HIS A 38 -7.21 1.18 12.22
N ASP A 39 -6.61 1.34 11.04
CA ASP A 39 -5.19 1.57 10.78
C ASP A 39 -5.02 2.47 9.54
N ILE A 40 -3.82 3.03 9.40
CA ILE A 40 -3.44 3.91 8.29
C ILE A 40 -2.41 3.20 7.44
N ASP A 41 -2.84 2.69 6.29
CA ASP A 41 -1.97 2.09 5.28
C ASP A 41 -1.42 3.17 4.33
N MET A 42 -0.13 3.15 4.06
CA MET A 42 0.50 3.99 3.03
C MET A 42 1.43 3.17 2.16
N VAL A 43 1.45 3.46 0.87
CA VAL A 43 2.43 2.90 -0.08
C VAL A 43 3.40 4.01 -0.46
N LEU A 44 4.70 3.73 -0.43
CA LEU A 44 5.75 4.70 -0.74
C LEU A 44 6.85 4.12 -1.64
N ILE A 45 7.49 4.98 -2.41
CA ILE A 45 8.75 4.70 -3.12
C ILE A 45 9.80 5.64 -2.51
N PRO A 46 10.81 5.12 -1.81
CA PRO A 46 11.85 5.95 -1.22
C PRO A 46 12.72 6.58 -2.32
N SER A 47 13.02 7.87 -2.20
CA SER A 47 14.09 8.54 -2.96
C SER A 47 15.37 8.68 -2.14
N ASP A 48 15.25 8.73 -0.81
CA ASP A 48 16.36 8.64 0.14
C ASP A 48 15.97 7.69 1.27
N LEU A 49 16.53 6.48 1.26
CA LEU A 49 16.19 5.48 2.27
C LEU A 49 16.75 5.85 3.64
N TRP A 50 17.94 6.45 3.73
CA TRP A 50 18.59 6.70 5.01
C TRP A 50 17.84 7.74 5.85
N ASP A 51 17.49 8.86 5.22
CA ASP A 51 16.76 9.93 5.90
C ASP A 51 15.28 9.54 6.13
N LEU A 52 14.67 8.79 5.22
CA LEU A 52 13.33 8.23 5.42
C LEU A 52 13.30 7.37 6.69
N GLU A 53 14.27 6.47 6.84
CA GLU A 53 14.37 5.58 7.99
C GLU A 53 14.57 6.34 9.31
N SER A 54 15.42 7.36 9.27
CA SER A 54 15.64 8.26 10.41
C SER A 54 14.35 8.96 10.82
N GLU A 55 13.55 9.41 9.85
CA GLU A 55 12.29 10.11 10.11
C GLU A 55 11.17 9.16 10.58
N VAL A 56 11.12 7.93 10.06
CA VAL A 56 10.22 6.86 10.55
C VAL A 56 10.53 6.52 12.01
N LEU A 57 11.81 6.40 12.38
CA LEU A 57 12.21 6.21 13.78
C LEU A 57 11.79 7.40 14.65
N ALA A 58 11.92 8.63 14.14
CA ALA A 58 11.50 9.83 14.85
C ALA A 58 9.97 9.89 15.05
N LEU A 59 9.19 9.42 14.08
CA LEU A 59 7.73 9.27 14.17
C LEU A 59 7.30 8.19 15.16
N ALA A 60 8.03 7.06 15.22
CA ALA A 60 7.69 5.93 16.08
C ALA A 60 7.91 6.20 17.59
N ARG A 61 8.66 7.25 17.95
CA ARG A 61 8.98 7.60 19.34
C ARG A 61 7.73 7.91 20.19
N PRO A 62 7.77 7.59 21.50
CA PRO A 62 8.91 7.08 22.28
C PRO A 62 9.16 5.57 22.08
N PHE A 63 8.29 4.88 21.35
CA PHE A 63 8.42 3.45 21.09
C PHE A 63 9.31 3.17 19.87
N HIS A 64 9.66 1.91 19.67
CA HIS A 64 10.27 1.45 18.42
C HIS A 64 9.19 0.89 17.48
N PRO A 65 9.45 0.82 16.16
CA PRO A 65 8.56 0.14 15.23
C PRO A 65 8.25 -1.29 15.72
N LYS A 66 6.96 -1.63 15.75
CA LYS A 66 6.44 -2.97 16.10
C LYS A 66 6.89 -4.02 15.09
N LEU A 67 7.06 -3.62 13.84
CA LEU A 67 7.60 -4.43 12.76
C LEU A 67 8.52 -3.54 11.92
N SER A 68 9.70 -4.06 11.60
CA SER A 68 10.67 -3.39 10.73
C SER A 68 11.31 -4.40 9.78
N GLY A 69 10.61 -4.68 8.67
CA GLY A 69 11.16 -5.43 7.54
C GLY A 69 11.45 -4.52 6.35
N GLU A 70 12.15 -5.04 5.35
CA GLU A 70 12.49 -4.29 4.12
C GLU A 70 11.27 -3.81 3.33
N LYS A 71 10.16 -4.58 3.37
CA LYS A 71 8.94 -4.30 2.60
C LYS A 71 7.83 -3.64 3.41
N LEU A 72 7.89 -3.71 4.74
CA LEU A 72 6.83 -3.25 5.63
C LEU A 72 7.41 -2.75 6.95
N LYS A 73 7.01 -1.53 7.31
CA LYS A 73 7.20 -0.99 8.65
C LYS A 73 5.89 -0.67 9.32
N ARG A 74 5.80 -1.00 10.60
CA ARG A 74 4.61 -0.77 11.43
C ARG A 74 5.00 -0.07 12.71
N PHE A 75 4.34 1.04 13.03
CA PHE A 75 4.54 1.78 14.28
C PHE A 75 3.25 2.47 14.69
N ASP A 76 3.19 2.92 15.94
CA ASP A 76 2.08 3.76 16.41
C ASP A 76 2.45 5.23 16.30
N TYR A 77 1.52 6.05 15.82
CA TYR A 77 1.65 7.50 15.80
C TYR A 77 0.31 8.13 16.20
N ARG A 78 0.33 8.96 17.25
CA ARG A 78 -0.86 9.66 17.79
C ARG A 78 -2.07 8.73 18.05
N GLY A 79 -1.80 7.52 18.56
CA GLY A 79 -2.83 6.52 18.87
C GLY A 79 -3.38 5.76 17.66
N ALA A 80 -2.82 5.96 16.47
CA ALA A 80 -3.11 5.20 15.26
C ALA A 80 -1.96 4.26 14.92
N GLN A 81 -2.27 3.04 14.46
CA GLN A 81 -1.28 2.18 13.81
C GLN A 81 -1.04 2.69 12.39
N ILE A 82 0.24 2.88 12.04
CA ILE A 82 0.71 3.25 10.70
C ILE A 82 1.42 2.04 10.09
N ASP A 83 1.01 1.67 8.88
CA ASP A 83 1.64 0.64 8.06
C ASP A 83 2.23 1.29 6.80
N LEU A 84 3.56 1.27 6.69
CA LEU A 84 4.29 1.75 5.51
C LEU A 84 4.73 0.57 4.65
N TYR A 85 4.21 0.51 3.43
CA TYR A 85 4.58 -0.50 2.44
C TYR A 85 5.54 0.10 1.42
N TYR A 86 6.73 -0.50 1.31
CA TYR A 86 7.80 -0.03 0.44
C TYR A 86 7.63 -0.66 -0.94
N ALA A 87 7.52 0.20 -1.95
CA ALA A 87 7.37 -0.16 -3.35
C ALA A 87 8.59 0.28 -4.16
N SER A 88 8.72 -0.32 -5.33
CA SER A 88 9.51 0.17 -6.46
C SER A 88 8.57 0.74 -7.53
N PRO A 89 9.08 1.44 -8.56
CA PRO A 89 8.26 1.87 -9.69
C PRO A 89 7.46 0.73 -10.34
N GLU A 90 8.06 -0.45 -10.44
CA GLU A 90 7.47 -1.64 -11.08
C GLU A 90 6.36 -2.28 -10.24
N THR A 91 6.47 -2.18 -8.91
CA THR A 91 5.53 -2.80 -7.96
C THR A 91 4.46 -1.85 -7.46
N TRP A 92 4.62 -0.54 -7.69
CA TRP A 92 3.79 0.53 -7.16
C TRP A 92 2.29 0.30 -7.37
N ALA A 93 1.86 0.12 -8.61
CA ALA A 93 0.43 0.15 -8.94
C ALA A 93 -0.31 -1.07 -8.38
N THR A 94 0.29 -2.27 -8.48
CA THR A 94 -0.29 -3.48 -7.91
C THR A 94 -0.27 -3.42 -6.39
N LEU A 95 0.81 -2.93 -5.77
CA LEU A 95 0.87 -2.82 -4.31
C LEU A 95 -0.17 -1.83 -3.79
N LEU A 96 -0.31 -0.66 -4.44
CA LEU A 96 -1.35 0.31 -4.14
C LEU A 96 -2.75 -0.31 -4.27
N LEU A 97 -3.03 -1.06 -5.34
CA LEU A 97 -4.30 -1.79 -5.49
C LEU A 97 -4.55 -2.76 -4.33
N ILE A 98 -3.58 -3.63 -4.05
CA ILE A 98 -3.71 -4.68 -3.01
C ILE A 98 -3.87 -4.05 -1.63
N ARG A 99 -3.10 -3.00 -1.31
CA ARG A 99 -3.20 -2.28 -0.03
C ARG A 99 -4.45 -1.42 0.05
N THR A 100 -4.98 -0.94 -1.07
CA THR A 100 -6.30 -0.30 -1.12
C THR A 100 -7.39 -1.31 -0.80
N GLY A 101 -7.27 -2.57 -1.21
CA GLY A 101 -8.23 -3.61 -0.89
C GLY A 101 -9.66 -3.30 -1.40
N SER A 102 -10.72 -3.65 -0.67
CA SER A 102 -10.73 -4.37 0.61
C SER A 102 -10.24 -5.82 0.46
N LYS A 103 -10.19 -6.57 1.57
CA LYS A 103 -9.89 -8.00 1.55
C LYS A 103 -10.80 -8.75 0.58
N GLU A 104 -12.09 -8.41 0.55
CA GLU A 104 -13.08 -8.99 -0.34
C GLU A 104 -12.78 -8.67 -1.81
N ASN A 105 -12.37 -7.44 -2.10
CA ASN A 105 -11.96 -7.05 -3.46
C ASN A 105 -10.71 -7.83 -3.89
N ASN A 106 -9.70 -7.92 -3.04
CA ASN A 106 -8.49 -8.69 -3.32
C ASN A 106 -8.81 -10.18 -3.57
N ILE A 107 -9.69 -10.78 -2.76
CA ILE A 107 -10.17 -12.15 -2.98
C ILE A 107 -10.84 -12.26 -4.35
N ARG A 108 -11.75 -11.34 -4.70
CA ARG A 108 -12.42 -11.32 -6.02
C ARG A 108 -11.42 -11.28 -7.17
N LEU A 109 -10.45 -10.36 -7.13
CA LEU A 109 -9.43 -10.22 -8.17
C LEU A 109 -8.56 -11.48 -8.29
N CYS A 110 -8.09 -12.02 -7.16
CA CYS A 110 -7.32 -13.26 -7.13
C CYS A 110 -8.13 -14.47 -7.63
N THR A 111 -9.41 -14.56 -7.30
CA THR A 111 -10.30 -15.63 -7.78
C THR A 111 -10.49 -15.54 -9.30
N LEU A 112 -10.65 -14.34 -9.87
CA LEU A 112 -10.76 -14.15 -11.32
C LEU A 112 -9.45 -14.49 -12.03
N ALA A 113 -8.31 -14.10 -11.48
CA ALA A 113 -7.00 -14.49 -11.99
C ALA A 113 -6.87 -16.03 -12.01
N LYS A 114 -7.14 -16.68 -10.87
CA LYS A 114 -7.07 -18.15 -10.75
C LYS A 114 -7.98 -18.89 -11.74
N LYS A 115 -9.18 -18.38 -12.00
CA LYS A 115 -10.10 -18.95 -13.02
C LYS A 115 -9.51 -18.94 -14.44
N LYS A 116 -8.56 -18.06 -14.72
CA LYS A 116 -7.84 -17.95 -15.99
C LYS A 116 -6.50 -18.72 -15.98
N GLY A 117 -6.15 -19.40 -14.88
CA GLY A 117 -4.81 -19.98 -14.70
C GLY A 117 -3.74 -18.95 -14.34
N TRP A 118 -4.14 -17.74 -13.97
CA TRP A 118 -3.25 -16.60 -13.71
C TRP A 118 -3.02 -16.39 -12.21
N HIS A 119 -1.98 -15.62 -11.89
CA HIS A 119 -1.59 -15.26 -10.53
C HIS A 119 -1.48 -13.74 -10.35
N LEU A 120 -2.29 -13.16 -9.46
CA LEU A 120 -2.12 -11.79 -9.00
C LEU A 120 -1.18 -11.78 -7.78
N ALA A 121 0.00 -11.20 -7.94
CA ALA A 121 1.05 -11.23 -6.92
C ALA A 121 0.78 -10.19 -5.81
N ALA A 122 0.47 -10.67 -4.61
CA ALA A 122 0.19 -9.83 -3.45
C ALA A 122 1.42 -9.01 -2.97
N SER A 123 2.61 -9.37 -3.44
CA SER A 123 3.88 -8.65 -3.28
C SER A 123 3.94 -7.34 -4.06
N GLY A 124 3.03 -7.11 -5.02
CA GLY A 124 3.03 -5.94 -5.89
C GLY A 124 3.63 -6.19 -7.28
N ASP A 125 4.17 -7.39 -7.56
CA ASP A 125 4.92 -7.64 -8.81
C ASP A 125 4.05 -7.57 -10.08
N GLY A 126 2.72 -7.72 -9.95
CA GLY A 126 1.78 -7.62 -11.05
C GLY A 126 0.84 -8.81 -11.18
N LEU A 127 0.25 -8.93 -12.35
CA LEU A 127 -0.56 -10.07 -12.76
C LEU A 127 0.22 -10.92 -13.75
N PHE A 128 0.28 -12.23 -13.49
CA PHE A 128 1.06 -13.19 -14.25
C PHE A 128 0.15 -14.21 -14.91
N ASN A 129 0.44 -14.57 -16.16
CA ASN A 129 -0.29 -15.62 -16.85
C ASN A 129 0.16 -17.03 -16.40
N GLU A 130 -0.42 -18.07 -16.99
CA GLU A 130 -0.11 -19.48 -16.69
C GLU A 130 1.32 -19.89 -17.03
N ARG A 131 2.03 -19.09 -17.85
CA ARG A 131 3.44 -19.28 -18.22
C ARG A 131 4.40 -18.56 -17.28
N GLY A 132 3.88 -17.79 -16.32
CA GLY A 132 4.68 -16.97 -15.42
C GLY A 132 5.12 -15.63 -16.04
N GLU A 133 4.53 -15.21 -17.15
CA GLU A 133 4.82 -13.92 -17.80
C GLU A 133 3.95 -12.82 -17.18
N ARG A 134 4.54 -11.66 -16.86
CA ARG A 134 3.79 -10.50 -16.34
C ARG A 134 2.99 -9.86 -17.47
N ILE A 135 1.67 -9.86 -17.33
CA ILE A 135 0.71 -9.38 -18.36
C ILE A 135 0.00 -8.08 -17.98
N ALA A 136 0.04 -7.68 -16.70
CA ALA A 136 -0.47 -6.40 -16.22
C ALA A 136 0.19 -6.00 -14.90
N GLY A 137 -0.02 -4.76 -14.46
CA GLY A 137 0.52 -4.23 -13.20
C GLY A 137 1.16 -2.85 -13.30
N ASP A 138 1.19 -2.24 -14.50
CA ASP A 138 1.72 -0.87 -14.68
C ASP A 138 0.74 0.21 -14.20
N SER A 139 -0.53 -0.16 -14.07
CA SER A 139 -1.57 0.65 -13.45
C SER A 139 -2.63 -0.25 -12.81
N GLU A 140 -3.39 0.27 -11.85
CA GLU A 140 -4.54 -0.47 -11.30
C GLU A 140 -5.52 -0.84 -12.42
N ILE A 141 -5.80 0.10 -13.33
CA ILE A 141 -6.67 -0.08 -14.50
C ILE A 141 -6.22 -1.26 -15.36
N SER A 142 -4.91 -1.41 -15.59
CA SER A 142 -4.38 -2.55 -16.38
C SER A 142 -4.75 -3.91 -15.78
N ILE A 143 -4.77 -4.03 -14.45
CA ILE A 143 -5.14 -5.27 -13.75
C ILE A 143 -6.64 -5.54 -13.91
N TYR A 144 -7.49 -4.52 -13.72
CA TYR A 144 -8.94 -4.67 -13.90
C TYR A 144 -9.28 -5.06 -15.35
N ASN A 145 -8.69 -4.37 -16.33
CA ASN A 145 -8.89 -4.66 -17.75
C ASN A 145 -8.47 -6.09 -18.10
N ALA A 146 -7.29 -6.54 -17.67
CA ALA A 146 -6.82 -7.91 -17.90
C ALA A 146 -7.78 -8.96 -17.30
N LEU A 147 -8.35 -8.67 -16.13
CA LEU A 147 -9.32 -9.52 -15.46
C LEU A 147 -10.75 -9.41 -16.03
N GLY A 148 -10.98 -8.55 -17.03
CA GLY A 148 -12.29 -8.34 -17.65
C GLY A 148 -13.26 -7.58 -16.77
N LEU A 149 -12.76 -6.65 -15.94
CA LEU A 149 -13.54 -5.81 -15.05
C LEU A 149 -13.41 -4.32 -15.45
N PRO A 150 -14.46 -3.51 -15.23
CA PRO A 150 -14.31 -2.06 -15.23
C PRO A 150 -13.54 -1.61 -13.99
N TYR A 151 -12.79 -0.50 -14.11
CA TYR A 151 -12.14 0.19 -12.99
C TYR A 151 -13.12 1.15 -12.30
#